data_AF-A0A933N437-F1
#
_entry.id   AF-A0A933N437-F1
#
_cell.length_a   1.000
_cell.length_b   1.000
_cell.length_c   1.000
_cell.angle_alpha   90.00
_cell.angle_beta   90.00
_cell.angle_gamma   90.00
#
_symmetry.space_group_name_H-M   'P 1'
#
loop_
_entity.id
_entity.type
_entity.pdbx_description
1 polymer ?
#
loop_
_entity_poly.entity_id
_entity_poly.type
_entity_poly.pdbx_seq_one_letter_code
_entity_poly.pdbx_strand_id
1 'polypeptide(L)'
;MNKLLAALLLSPLAAGAAFAASVLIVSALSNLKITFPLLAGAAAYCALHFYPFGLATSFGPKARLQRARRWQGCFYVLAHELSHALAALLSGVRVKKIAVKKTGGFVMMNATSPFISLAPYFIPFYALAAGLLYGLTSFFLDMTPYRPFFTALAGFFLAFHLLNTLDILAGPAQSDLKKAGGVFFSFALVTLLNSLCLVLILKFIFPGLISLKAYAARAWADTATLLRWALAAMSYFFRALS
;
A
#
# COMPACT_ATOMS: atom_id res chain seq x y z
N MET A 1 -24.26 1.40 11.55
CA MET A 1 -24.26 0.99 10.14
C MET A 1 -23.69 -0.42 10.02
N ASN A 2 -24.40 -1.34 9.37
CA ASN A 2 -23.89 -2.71 9.14
C ASN A 2 -22.62 -2.65 8.27
N LYS A 3 -21.57 -3.42 8.61
CA LYS A 3 -20.29 -3.47 7.88
C LYS A 3 -20.46 -3.93 6.43
N LEU A 4 -21.44 -4.78 6.15
CA LEU A 4 -21.79 -5.16 4.77
C LEU A 4 -22.30 -3.96 3.97
N LEU A 5 -23.22 -3.18 4.54
CA LEU A 5 -23.77 -1.98 3.91
C LEU A 5 -22.68 -0.91 3.73
N ALA A 6 -21.81 -0.73 4.73
CA ALA A 6 -20.65 0.13 4.61
C ALA A 6 -19.73 -0.28 3.45
N ALA A 7 -19.47 -1.58 3.30
CA ALA A 7 -18.65 -2.11 2.22
C ALA A 7 -19.28 -1.90 0.84
N LEU A 8 -20.59 -2.13 0.70
CA LEU A 8 -21.34 -1.87 -0.54
C LEU A 8 -21.27 -0.40 -0.95
N LEU A 9 -21.47 0.52 0.00
CA LEU A 9 -21.38 1.96 -0.25
C LEU A 9 -19.95 2.41 -0.60
N LEU A 10 -18.94 1.79 0.01
CA LEU A 10 -17.55 2.15 -0.20
C LEU A 10 -16.98 1.59 -1.52
N SER A 11 -17.52 0.48 -2.02
CA SER A 11 -16.95 -0.26 -3.16
C SER A 11 -16.86 0.57 -4.46
N PRO A 12 -17.88 1.33 -4.90
CA PRO A 12 -17.78 2.19 -6.08
C PRO A 12 -16.75 3.31 -5.92
N LEU A 13 -16.59 3.84 -4.70
CA LEU A 13 -15.58 4.85 -4.40
C LEU A 13 -14.17 4.24 -4.45
N ALA A 14 -13.97 3.07 -3.83
CA ALA A 14 -12.70 2.36 -3.84
C ALA A 14 -12.27 1.98 -5.27
N ALA A 15 -13.19 1.44 -6.07
CA ALA A 15 -12.93 1.06 -7.46
C ALA A 15 -12.65 2.29 -8.35
N GLY A 16 -13.43 3.36 -8.22
CA GLY A 16 -13.19 4.61 -8.96
C GLY A 16 -11.83 5.23 -8.63
N ALA A 17 -11.47 5.27 -7.34
CA ALA A 17 -10.15 5.72 -6.88
C ALA A 17 -9.01 4.85 -7.45
N ALA A 18 -9.15 3.53 -7.42
CA ALA A 18 -8.15 2.61 -7.95
C ALA A 18 -7.96 2.76 -9.46
N PHE A 19 -9.06 2.89 -10.22
CA PHE A 19 -8.99 3.08 -11.66
C PHE A 19 -8.33 4.43 -12.02
N ALA A 20 -8.72 5.51 -11.35
CA ALA A 20 -8.09 6.82 -11.51
C ALA A 20 -6.59 6.78 -11.18
N ALA A 21 -6.19 6.06 -10.12
CA ALA A 21 -4.79 5.86 -9.77
C ALA A 21 -4.05 5.08 -10.87
N SER A 22 -4.64 4.02 -11.42
CA SER A 22 -4.01 3.24 -12.51
C SER A 22 -3.78 4.06 -13.77
N VAL A 23 -4.73 4.90 -14.19
CA VAL A 23 -4.59 5.76 -15.36
C VAL A 23 -3.45 6.76 -15.15
N LEU A 24 -3.38 7.34 -13.95
CA LEU A 24 -2.33 8.28 -13.57
C LEU A 24 -0.95 7.60 -13.54
N ILE A 25 -0.86 6.38 -13.01
CA ILE A 25 0.36 5.59 -12.97
C ILE A 25 0.82 5.27 -14.40
N VAL A 26 -0.06 4.77 -15.26
CA VAL A 26 0.26 4.47 -16.66
C VAL A 26 0.76 5.72 -17.38
N SER A 27 0.11 6.87 -17.17
CA SER A 27 0.55 8.14 -17.74
C SER A 27 1.88 8.64 -17.18
N ALA A 28 2.21 8.35 -15.92
CA ALA A 28 3.49 8.72 -15.33
C ALA A 28 4.62 7.80 -15.84
N LEU A 29 4.37 6.49 -15.88
CA LEU A 29 5.32 5.47 -16.29
C LEU A 29 5.65 5.53 -17.79
N SER A 30 4.78 6.12 -18.62
CA SER A 30 5.10 6.38 -20.03
C SER A 30 6.26 7.38 -20.19
N ASN A 31 6.54 8.21 -19.17
CA ASN A 31 7.68 9.12 -19.15
C ASN A 31 8.90 8.45 -18.49
N LEU A 32 9.48 7.46 -19.19
CA LEU A 32 10.57 6.63 -18.67
C LEU A 32 11.80 7.43 -18.26
N LYS A 33 12.11 8.54 -18.94
CA LYS A 33 13.25 9.40 -18.58
C LYS A 33 13.18 9.91 -17.14
N ILE A 34 11.95 10.17 -16.66
CA ILE A 34 11.72 10.69 -15.31
C ILE A 34 11.49 9.54 -14.32
N THR A 35 10.77 8.49 -14.73
CA THR A 35 10.34 7.41 -13.82
C THR A 35 11.31 6.24 -13.73
N PHE A 36 12.35 6.19 -14.56
CA PHE A 36 13.31 5.09 -14.58
C PHE A 36 13.88 4.73 -13.21
N PRO A 37 14.34 5.67 -12.34
CA PRO A 37 14.87 5.28 -11.04
C PRO A 37 13.84 4.53 -10.18
N LEU A 38 12.58 5.00 -10.17
CA LEU A 38 11.48 4.34 -9.45
C LEU A 38 11.27 2.90 -9.95
N LEU A 39 11.21 2.75 -11.28
CA LEU A 39 11.04 1.44 -11.93
C LEU A 39 12.22 0.51 -11.66
N ALA A 40 13.45 1.02 -11.69
CA ALA A 40 14.66 0.26 -11.40
C ALA A 40 14.66 -0.24 -9.95
N GLY A 41 14.27 0.60 -9.00
CA GLY A 41 14.13 0.20 -7.60
C GLY A 41 13.03 -0.85 -7.37
N ALA A 42 11.86 -0.66 -8.00
CA ALA A 42 10.78 -1.64 -7.95
C ALA A 42 11.22 -2.99 -8.56
N ALA A 43 11.88 -2.97 -9.72
CA ALA A 43 12.42 -4.16 -10.37
C ALA A 43 13.49 -4.87 -9.51
N ALA A 44 14.35 -4.11 -8.83
CA ALA A 44 15.34 -4.66 -7.91
C ALA A 44 14.69 -5.40 -6.74
N TYR A 45 13.60 -4.86 -6.17
CA TYR A 45 12.86 -5.58 -5.14
C TYR A 45 12.14 -6.81 -5.69
N CYS A 46 11.48 -6.72 -6.86
CA CYS A 46 10.85 -7.87 -7.49
C CYS A 46 11.87 -9.00 -7.72
N ALA A 47 13.06 -8.67 -8.21
CA ALA A 47 14.15 -9.64 -8.37
C ALA A 47 14.56 -10.26 -7.01
N LEU A 48 14.70 -9.46 -5.96
CA LEU A 48 14.99 -9.96 -4.61
C LEU A 48 13.89 -10.87 -4.05
N HIS A 49 12.63 -10.53 -4.30
CA HIS A 49 11.46 -11.24 -3.80
C HIS A 49 11.29 -12.60 -4.47
N PHE A 50 11.39 -12.66 -5.81
CA PHE A 50 11.23 -13.90 -6.57
C PHE A 50 12.52 -14.71 -6.72
N TYR A 51 13.69 -14.06 -6.68
CA TYR A 51 15.01 -14.69 -6.86
C TYR A 51 15.97 -14.29 -5.72
N PRO A 52 15.73 -14.77 -4.49
CA PRO A 52 16.58 -14.45 -3.35
C PRO A 52 18.02 -14.98 -3.52
N PHE A 53 18.92 -14.09 -3.96
CA PHE A 53 20.38 -14.23 -4.09
C PHE A 53 20.88 -15.39 -4.98
N GLY A 54 21.42 -15.06 -6.15
CA GLY A 54 22.09 -15.98 -7.06
C GLY A 54 23.50 -15.55 -7.43
N LEU A 55 24.40 -15.32 -6.46
CA LEU A 55 25.85 -15.21 -6.69
C LEU A 55 26.60 -15.94 -5.56
N ALA A 56 27.64 -16.69 -5.94
CA ALA A 56 28.28 -17.74 -5.17
C ALA A 56 28.75 -17.34 -3.76
N THR A 57 28.08 -17.90 -2.74
CA THR A 57 28.66 -18.19 -1.42
C THR A 57 28.22 -19.60 -1.02
N SER A 58 29.01 -20.25 -0.16
CA SER A 58 29.09 -21.69 0.15
C SER A 58 27.82 -22.42 0.66
N PHE A 59 26.63 -21.85 0.48
CA PHE A 59 25.36 -22.44 0.91
C PHE A 59 24.54 -22.98 -0.27
N GLY A 60 23.95 -24.17 -0.08
CA GLY A 60 23.04 -24.79 -1.04
C GLY A 60 21.74 -24.02 -1.30
N PRO A 61 21.03 -24.27 -2.42
CA PRO A 61 19.91 -23.44 -2.89
C PRO A 61 18.75 -23.29 -1.91
N LYS A 62 18.38 -24.38 -1.21
CA LYS A 62 17.25 -24.42 -0.26
C LYS A 62 17.49 -23.58 1.00
N ALA A 63 18.69 -23.64 1.57
CA ALA A 63 19.06 -22.87 2.77
C ALA A 63 19.10 -21.36 2.47
N ARG A 64 19.45 -20.99 1.23
CA ARG A 64 19.49 -19.60 0.75
C ARG A 64 18.09 -19.00 0.60
N LEU A 65 17.19 -19.72 -0.06
CA LEU A 65 15.78 -19.37 -0.20
C LEU A 65 15.11 -19.18 1.17
N GLN A 66 15.32 -20.12 2.09
CA GLN A 66 14.76 -20.04 3.45
C GLN A 66 15.31 -18.85 4.24
N ARG A 67 16.62 -18.58 4.15
CA ARG A 67 17.24 -17.45 4.86
C ARG A 67 16.73 -16.12 4.32
N ALA A 68 16.73 -15.91 3.00
CA ALA A 68 16.27 -14.65 2.41
C ALA A 68 14.78 -14.39 2.67
N ARG A 69 13.92 -15.41 2.54
CA ARG A 69 12.51 -15.32 2.91
C ARG A 69 12.32 -14.99 4.40
N ARG A 70 13.20 -15.50 5.26
CA ARG A 70 13.19 -15.16 6.69
C ARG A 70 13.53 -13.69 6.95
N TRP A 71 14.54 -13.14 6.27
CA TRP A 71 14.89 -11.71 6.39
C TRP A 71 13.75 -10.83 5.88
N GLN A 72 13.21 -11.13 4.70
CA GLN A 72 12.04 -10.44 4.14
C GLN A 72 10.86 -10.48 5.12
N GLY A 73 10.56 -11.64 5.69
CA GLY A 73 9.53 -11.80 6.71
C GLY A 73 9.77 -10.95 7.95
N CYS A 74 11.01 -10.84 8.44
CA CYS A 74 11.31 -10.01 9.62
C CYS A 74 11.09 -8.51 9.34
N PHE A 75 11.57 -8.01 8.19
CA PHE A 75 11.34 -6.62 7.80
C PHE A 75 9.86 -6.33 7.56
N TYR A 76 9.13 -7.29 7.00
CA TYR A 76 7.70 -7.17 6.80
C TYR A 76 6.95 -7.10 8.13
N VAL A 77 7.20 -8.03 9.06
CA VAL A 77 6.59 -8.01 10.39
C VAL A 77 6.89 -6.70 11.12
N LEU A 78 8.12 -6.19 11.03
CA LEU A 78 8.47 -4.90 11.61
C LEU A 78 7.64 -3.76 10.99
N ALA A 79 7.57 -3.68 9.66
CA ALA A 79 6.74 -2.68 8.99
C ALA A 79 5.25 -2.83 9.33
N HIS A 80 4.77 -4.07 9.49
CA HIS A 80 3.39 -4.38 9.86
C HIS A 80 3.05 -3.78 11.23
N GLU A 81 3.83 -4.11 12.26
CA GLU A 81 3.60 -3.58 13.61
C GLU A 81 3.81 -2.07 13.68
N LEU A 82 4.83 -1.53 13.02
CA LEU A 82 5.06 -0.08 13.00
C LEU A 82 3.94 0.68 12.28
N SER A 83 3.30 0.07 11.27
CA SER A 83 2.13 0.68 10.61
C SER A 83 0.93 0.78 11.55
N HIS A 84 0.67 -0.24 12.37
CA HIS A 84 -0.33 -0.16 13.43
C HIS A 84 0.00 0.95 14.43
N ALA A 85 1.24 1.03 14.89
CA ALA A 85 1.68 2.04 15.85
C ALA A 85 1.57 3.46 15.28
N LEU A 86 1.96 3.65 14.01
CA LEU A 86 1.84 4.92 13.31
C LEU A 86 0.37 5.34 13.17
N ALA A 87 -0.50 4.43 12.72
CA ALA A 87 -1.92 4.73 12.59
C ALA A 87 -2.58 5.01 13.95
N ALA A 88 -2.17 4.31 15.01
CA ALA A 88 -2.62 4.59 16.37
C ALA A 88 -2.22 6.01 16.80
N LEU A 89 -0.96 6.39 16.58
CA LEU A 89 -0.47 7.75 16.87
C LEU A 89 -1.27 8.81 16.10
N LEU A 90 -1.48 8.62 14.80
CA LEU A 90 -2.27 9.53 13.95
C LEU A 90 -3.75 9.61 14.38
N SER A 91 -4.26 8.58 15.05
CA SER A 91 -5.63 8.52 15.58
C SER A 91 -5.73 9.01 17.04
N GLY A 92 -4.64 9.51 17.63
CA GLY A 92 -4.60 9.90 19.05
C GLY A 92 -4.71 8.72 20.03
N VAL A 93 -4.47 7.49 19.57
CA VAL A 93 -4.52 6.26 20.36
C VAL A 93 -3.15 6.00 20.98
N ARG A 94 -3.13 5.68 22.28
CA ARG A 94 -1.88 5.45 23.02
C ARG A 94 -1.34 4.05 22.76
N VAL A 95 -0.15 3.98 22.18
CA VAL A 95 0.65 2.75 22.06
C VAL A 95 1.31 2.44 23.39
N LYS A 96 1.05 1.26 23.95
CA LYS A 96 1.62 0.80 25.24
C LYS A 96 2.90 -0.01 25.05
N LYS A 97 2.94 -0.87 24.04
CA LYS A 97 4.07 -1.78 23.80
C LYS A 97 4.10 -2.20 22.34
N ILE A 98 5.29 -2.26 21.76
CA ILE A 98 5.55 -2.87 20.46
C ILE A 98 6.54 -4.01 20.70
N ALA A 99 6.29 -5.18 20.12
CA ALA A 99 7.23 -6.28 20.15
C ALA A 99 7.28 -6.97 18.79
N VAL A 100 8.48 -7.16 18.26
CA VAL A 100 8.74 -7.87 17.01
C VAL A 100 9.61 -9.07 17.31
N LYS A 101 9.14 -10.26 16.95
CA LYS A 101 9.83 -11.54 17.14
C LYS A 101 10.02 -12.23 15.80
N LYS A 102 10.89 -13.25 15.79
CA LYS A 102 11.19 -14.05 14.57
C LYS A 102 9.97 -14.80 14.01
N THR A 103 8.91 -14.97 14.80
CA THR A 103 7.69 -15.71 14.45
C THR A 103 6.47 -14.81 14.23
N GLY A 104 6.62 -13.49 14.37
CA GLY A 104 5.52 -12.52 14.31
C GLY A 104 5.75 -11.33 15.23
N GLY A 105 4.79 -10.41 15.27
CA GLY A 105 4.85 -9.21 16.09
C GLY A 105 3.53 -8.95 16.81
N PHE A 106 3.51 -7.93 17.66
CA PHE A 106 2.26 -7.32 18.14
C PHE A 106 2.49 -5.88 18.58
N VAL A 107 1.43 -5.07 18.43
CA VAL A 107 1.30 -3.74 19.06
C VAL A 107 0.15 -3.76 20.06
N MET A 108 0.47 -3.48 21.32
CA MET A 108 -0.51 -3.28 22.37
C MET A 108 -0.90 -1.81 22.44
N MET A 109 -2.20 -1.54 22.38
CA MET A 109 -2.80 -0.20 22.37
C MET A 109 -4.06 -0.18 23.24
N ASN A 110 -4.52 1.01 23.65
CA ASN A 110 -5.71 1.16 24.51
C ASN A 110 -7.05 1.17 23.75
N ALA A 111 -7.03 1.40 22.44
CA ALA A 111 -8.19 1.34 21.56
C ALA A 111 -7.75 0.91 20.17
N THR A 112 -8.68 0.45 19.33
CA THR A 112 -8.42 0.15 17.92
C THR A 112 -9.58 0.66 17.06
N SER A 113 -9.32 0.85 15.77
CA SER A 113 -10.31 1.24 14.76
C SER A 113 -10.03 0.46 13.47
N PRO A 114 -10.95 0.42 12.50
CA PRO A 114 -10.67 -0.20 11.21
C PRO A 114 -9.48 0.45 10.49
N PHE A 115 -9.27 1.75 10.66
CA PHE A 115 -8.09 2.45 10.13
C PHE A 115 -6.80 1.92 10.75
N ILE A 116 -6.76 1.75 12.08
CA ILE A 116 -5.58 1.22 12.78
C ILE A 116 -5.36 -0.25 12.43
N SER A 117 -6.42 -1.07 12.45
CA SER A 117 -6.32 -2.51 12.13
C SER A 117 -5.90 -2.75 10.68
N LEU A 118 -6.28 -1.88 9.74
CA LEU A 118 -5.93 -2.07 8.33
C LEU A 118 -4.65 -1.33 7.92
N ALA A 119 -4.05 -0.54 8.80
CA ALA A 119 -2.85 0.24 8.54
C ALA A 119 -1.72 -0.52 7.83
N PRO A 120 -1.36 -1.74 8.23
CA PRO A 120 -0.28 -2.49 7.58
C PRO A 120 -0.52 -2.80 6.10
N TYR A 121 -1.78 -2.82 5.68
CA TYR A 121 -2.18 -3.21 4.32
C TYR A 121 -2.25 -2.02 3.37
N PHE A 122 -2.16 -0.78 3.85
CA PHE A 122 -2.19 0.43 3.00
C PHE A 122 -1.10 1.46 3.29
N ILE A 123 -0.38 1.34 4.42
CA ILE A 123 0.76 2.20 4.75
C ILE A 123 2.04 1.56 4.22
N PRO A 124 2.65 2.07 3.13
CA PRO A 124 3.96 1.63 2.68
C PRO A 124 5.04 2.23 3.58
N PHE A 125 5.14 1.71 4.82
CA PHE A 125 5.90 2.31 5.92
C PHE A 125 7.33 2.71 5.52
N TYR A 126 8.09 1.81 4.90
CA TYR A 126 9.47 2.11 4.52
C TYR A 126 9.58 3.13 3.39
N ALA A 127 8.61 3.21 2.46
CA ALA A 127 8.60 4.23 1.42
C ALA A 127 8.34 5.62 2.03
N LEU A 128 7.41 5.71 2.98
CA LEU A 128 7.16 6.94 3.74
C LEU A 128 8.37 7.33 4.59
N ALA A 129 9.01 6.38 5.26
CA ALA A 129 10.21 6.63 6.06
C ALA A 129 11.37 7.13 5.19
N ALA A 130 11.58 6.53 4.00
CA ALA A 130 12.59 6.99 3.05
C ALA A 130 12.31 8.41 2.54
N GLY A 131 11.05 8.73 2.23
CA GLY A 131 10.63 10.08 1.82
C GLY A 131 10.79 11.11 2.94
N LEU A 132 10.42 10.75 4.17
CA LEU A 132 10.61 11.60 5.35
C LEU A 132 12.09 11.86 5.59
N LEU A 133 12.93 10.83 5.51
CA LEU A 133 14.38 10.98 5.67
C LEU A 133 14.95 11.94 4.61
N TYR A 134 14.58 11.76 3.34
CA TYR A 134 14.98 12.67 2.25
C TYR A 134 14.58 14.12 2.50
N GLY A 135 13.31 14.33 2.90
CA GLY A 135 12.78 15.65 3.21
C GLY A 135 13.50 16.29 4.39
N LEU A 136 13.71 15.56 5.47
CA LEU A 136 14.42 16.06 6.66
C LEU A 136 15.88 16.40 6.37
N THR A 137 16.60 15.56 5.61
CA THR A 137 18.00 15.85 5.25
C THR A 137 18.14 17.05 4.31
N SER A 138 17.11 17.35 3.50
CA SER A 138 17.12 18.50 2.60
C SER A 138 17.12 19.86 3.30
N PHE A 139 16.79 19.91 4.58
CA PHE A 139 16.95 21.14 5.39
C PHE A 139 18.41 21.43 5.75
N PHE A 140 19.30 20.44 5.65
CA PHE A 140 20.68 20.54 6.12
C PHE A 140 21.71 20.35 5.00
N LEU A 141 21.35 19.65 3.92
CA LEU A 141 22.24 19.27 2.83
C LEU A 141 21.57 19.51 1.47
N ASP A 142 22.35 19.80 0.42
CA ASP A 142 21.83 19.76 -0.95
C ASP A 142 21.57 18.31 -1.36
N MET A 143 20.28 17.95 -1.36
CA MET A 143 19.84 16.59 -1.68
C MET A 143 19.58 16.38 -3.19
N THR A 144 19.76 17.40 -4.02
CA THR A 144 19.51 17.35 -5.48
C THR A 144 20.25 16.19 -6.16
N PRO A 145 21.54 15.92 -5.89
CA PRO A 145 22.27 14.81 -6.52
C PRO A 145 21.72 13.43 -6.12
N TYR A 146 21.12 13.32 -4.93
CA TYR A 146 20.62 12.06 -4.37
C TYR A 146 19.18 11.75 -4.78
N ARG A 147 18.47 12.69 -5.41
CA ARG A 147 17.07 12.51 -5.82
C ARG A 147 16.81 11.22 -6.62
N PRO A 148 17.65 10.82 -7.60
CA PRO A 148 17.46 9.54 -8.30
C PRO A 148 17.56 8.33 -7.36
N PHE A 149 18.50 8.34 -6.41
CA PHE A 149 18.67 7.26 -5.44
C PHE A 149 17.45 7.11 -4.54
N PHE A 150 16.95 8.21 -3.97
CA PHE A 150 15.74 8.17 -3.12
C PHE A 150 14.48 7.80 -3.91
N THR A 151 14.42 8.20 -5.19
CA THR A 151 13.34 7.78 -6.09
C THR A 151 13.38 6.27 -6.34
N ALA A 152 14.58 5.69 -6.53
CA ALA A 152 14.74 4.24 -6.62
C ALA A 152 14.41 3.53 -5.30
N LEU A 153 14.85 4.06 -4.17
CA LEU A 153 14.52 3.51 -2.86
C LEU A 153 13.02 3.52 -2.58
N ALA A 154 12.31 4.58 -2.99
CA ALA A 154 10.85 4.64 -2.92
C ALA A 154 10.20 3.55 -3.78
N GLY A 155 10.68 3.35 -5.02
CA GLY A 155 10.20 2.28 -5.89
C GLY A 155 10.41 0.89 -5.30
N PHE A 156 11.59 0.66 -4.72
CA PHE A 156 11.93 -0.57 -3.99
C PHE A 156 10.97 -0.82 -2.83
N PHE A 157 10.73 0.18 -1.98
CA PHE A 157 9.86 0.02 -0.81
C PHE A 157 8.36 -0.01 -1.14
N LEU A 158 7.93 0.60 -2.24
CA LEU A 158 6.57 0.46 -2.77
C LEU A 158 6.35 -0.98 -3.27
N ALA A 159 7.29 -1.55 -4.02
CA ALA A 159 7.23 -2.95 -4.43
C ALA A 159 7.30 -3.91 -3.23
N PHE A 160 8.12 -3.59 -2.22
CA PHE A 160 8.14 -4.28 -0.93
C PHE A 160 6.78 -4.30 -0.26
N HIS A 161 6.13 -3.14 -0.13
CA HIS A 161 4.82 -3.06 0.48
C HIS A 161 3.79 -3.87 -0.31
N LEU A 162 3.75 -3.69 -1.64
CA LEU A 162 2.76 -4.33 -2.50
C LEU A 162 2.88 -5.85 -2.47
N LEU A 163 4.05 -6.42 -2.79
CA LEU A 163 4.22 -7.87 -2.92
C LEU A 163 3.99 -8.59 -1.58
N ASN A 164 4.53 -8.06 -0.47
CA ASN A 164 4.33 -8.70 0.83
C ASN A 164 2.88 -8.57 1.33
N THR A 165 2.19 -7.47 0.99
CA THR A 165 0.76 -7.33 1.28
C THR A 165 -0.06 -8.35 0.49
N LEU A 166 0.25 -8.55 -0.80
CA LEU A 166 -0.40 -9.56 -1.63
C LEU A 166 -0.18 -10.98 -1.06
N ASP A 167 1.06 -11.33 -0.69
CA ASP A 167 1.37 -12.63 -0.10
C ASP A 167 0.57 -12.92 1.18
N ILE A 168 0.45 -11.92 2.05
CA ILE A 168 -0.29 -12.04 3.32
C ILE A 168 -1.80 -12.15 3.08
N LEU A 169 -2.33 -11.40 2.11
CA LEU A 169 -3.76 -11.43 1.77
C LEU A 169 -4.15 -12.69 0.98
N ALA A 170 -3.23 -13.28 0.22
CA ALA A 170 -3.41 -14.57 -0.45
C ALA A 170 -3.29 -15.77 0.51
N GLY A 171 -2.66 -15.56 1.67
CA GLY A 171 -2.54 -16.55 2.74
C GLY A 171 -3.81 -16.71 3.59
N PRO A 172 -3.68 -17.31 4.79
CA PRO A 172 -4.79 -17.48 5.72
C PRO A 172 -5.44 -16.15 6.11
N ALA A 173 -6.75 -16.17 6.35
CA ALA A 173 -7.51 -14.99 6.72
C ALA A 173 -6.95 -14.32 8.00
N GLN A 174 -6.49 -13.09 7.85
CA GLN A 174 -5.83 -12.34 8.91
C GLN A 174 -6.82 -11.84 9.97
N SER A 175 -6.39 -11.84 11.24
CA SER A 175 -7.23 -11.39 12.36
C SER A 175 -7.61 -9.91 12.25
N ASP A 176 -6.76 -9.10 11.61
CA ASP A 176 -6.94 -7.66 11.49
C ASP A 176 -8.10 -7.31 10.54
N LEU A 177 -8.28 -8.08 9.46
CA LEU A 177 -9.44 -7.95 8.56
C LEU A 177 -10.75 -8.26 9.31
N LYS A 178 -10.74 -9.27 10.17
CA LYS A 178 -11.90 -9.63 11.01
C LYS A 178 -12.23 -8.49 11.99
N LYS A 179 -11.22 -7.97 12.70
CA LYS A 179 -11.38 -6.84 13.65
C LYS A 179 -11.89 -5.57 12.97
N ALA A 180 -11.47 -5.28 11.74
CA ALA A 180 -11.88 -4.08 11.02
C ALA A 180 -13.36 -4.10 10.59
N GLY A 181 -13.90 -5.28 10.28
CA GLY A 181 -15.29 -5.44 9.82
C GLY A 181 -15.52 -6.58 8.82
N GLY A 182 -14.57 -7.50 8.67
CA GLY A 182 -14.64 -8.61 7.72
C GLY A 182 -13.91 -8.32 6.41
N VAL A 183 -13.70 -9.38 5.61
CA VAL A 183 -12.87 -9.34 4.38
C VAL A 183 -13.42 -8.32 3.36
N PHE A 184 -14.74 -8.33 3.11
CA PHE A 184 -15.32 -7.46 2.08
C PHE A 184 -15.17 -5.97 2.41
N PHE A 185 -15.52 -5.57 3.64
CA PHE A 185 -15.31 -4.20 4.12
C PHE A 185 -13.83 -3.81 4.08
N SER A 186 -12.96 -4.71 4.54
CA SER A 186 -11.51 -4.45 4.59
C SER A 186 -10.93 -4.27 3.19
N PHE A 187 -11.32 -5.10 2.23
CA PHE A 187 -10.81 -5.01 0.86
C PHE A 187 -11.20 -3.69 0.19
N ALA A 188 -12.45 -3.25 0.34
CA ALA A 188 -12.91 -1.95 -0.17
C ALA A 188 -12.10 -0.79 0.45
N LEU A 189 -11.93 -0.81 1.78
CA LEU A 189 -11.21 0.26 2.48
C LEU A 189 -9.71 0.26 2.18
N VAL A 190 -9.05 -0.91 2.16
CA VAL A 190 -7.64 -1.06 1.81
C VAL A 190 -7.38 -0.61 0.37
N THR A 191 -8.26 -0.93 -0.57
CA THR A 191 -8.14 -0.49 -1.98
C THR A 191 -8.23 1.02 -2.09
N LEU A 192 -9.20 1.64 -1.42
CA LEU A 192 -9.34 3.09 -1.38
C LEU A 192 -8.09 3.76 -0.80
N LEU A 193 -7.64 3.32 0.38
CA LEU A 193 -6.52 3.92 1.08
C LEU A 193 -5.19 3.71 0.34
N ASN A 194 -4.95 2.54 -0.26
CA ASN A 194 -3.78 2.33 -1.13
C ASN A 194 -3.77 3.28 -2.31
N SER A 195 -4.92 3.46 -2.97
CA SER A 195 -5.02 4.38 -4.12
C SER A 195 -4.67 5.80 -3.74
N LEU A 196 -5.17 6.27 -2.59
CA LEU A 196 -4.87 7.59 -2.05
C LEU A 196 -3.40 7.72 -1.64
N CYS A 197 -2.88 6.79 -0.84
CA CYS A 197 -1.50 6.80 -0.37
C CYS A 197 -0.51 6.78 -1.55
N LEU A 198 -0.75 5.93 -2.54
CA LEU A 198 0.10 5.80 -3.71
C LEU A 198 0.13 7.11 -4.52
N VAL A 199 -1.01 7.72 -4.79
CA VAL A 199 -1.07 8.99 -5.54
C VAL A 199 -0.38 10.12 -4.78
N LEU A 200 -0.51 10.18 -3.45
CA LEU A 200 0.20 11.16 -2.63
C LEU A 200 1.72 10.97 -2.67
N ILE A 201 2.19 9.72 -2.57
CA ILE A 201 3.62 9.40 -2.69
C ILE A 201 4.14 9.77 -4.08
N LEU A 202 3.43 9.40 -5.15
CA LEU A 202 3.83 9.76 -6.50
C LEU A 202 3.80 11.27 -6.74
N LYS A 203 2.86 11.99 -6.12
CA LYS A 203 2.83 13.46 -6.16
C LYS A 203 4.08 14.07 -5.54
N PHE A 204 4.52 13.53 -4.40
CA PHE A 204 5.73 14.00 -3.74
C PHE A 204 6.98 13.73 -4.58
N ILE A 205 7.09 12.53 -5.18
CA ILE A 205 8.25 12.14 -6.00
C ILE A 205 8.27 12.90 -7.34
N PHE A 206 7.10 13.05 -7.99
CA PHE A 206 6.95 13.63 -9.32
C PHE A 206 5.93 14.79 -9.33
N PRO A 207 6.24 15.92 -8.68
CA PRO A 207 5.29 17.01 -8.50
C PRO A 207 4.79 17.62 -9.81
N GLY A 208 5.60 17.61 -10.87
CA GLY A 208 5.22 18.11 -12.20
C GLY A 208 4.42 17.11 -13.05
N LEU A 209 4.48 15.81 -12.76
CA LEU A 209 3.76 14.78 -13.54
C LEU A 209 2.40 14.44 -12.93
N ILE A 210 2.28 14.54 -11.60
CA ILE A 210 1.09 14.08 -10.89
C ILE A 210 0.21 15.27 -10.50
N SER A 211 -1.04 15.24 -10.95
CA SER A 211 -2.06 16.23 -10.58
C SER A 211 -3.11 15.61 -9.66
N LEU A 212 -3.12 16.03 -8.39
CA LEU A 212 -4.12 15.58 -7.41
C LEU A 212 -5.54 16.02 -7.81
N LYS A 213 -5.67 17.21 -8.43
CA LYS A 213 -6.96 17.71 -8.95
C LYS A 213 -7.48 16.80 -10.07
N ALA A 214 -6.63 16.42 -11.02
CA ALA A 214 -7.01 15.52 -12.10
C ALA A 214 -7.39 14.14 -11.58
N TYR A 215 -6.62 13.62 -10.62
CA TYR A 215 -6.94 12.36 -9.93
C TYR A 215 -8.30 12.42 -9.24
N ALA A 216 -8.56 13.46 -8.44
CA ALA A 216 -9.83 13.59 -7.71
C ALA A 216 -11.03 13.71 -8.65
N ALA A 217 -10.92 14.54 -9.70
CA ALA A 217 -11.96 14.69 -10.71
C ALA A 217 -12.25 13.36 -11.43
N ARG A 218 -11.19 12.62 -11.77
CA ARG A 218 -11.33 11.32 -12.44
C ARG A 218 -11.93 10.26 -11.54
N ALA A 219 -11.43 10.13 -10.31
CA ALA A 219 -11.97 9.21 -9.31
C ALA A 219 -13.46 9.46 -9.08
N TRP A 220 -13.88 10.73 -8.98
CA TRP A 220 -15.28 11.10 -8.86
C TRP A 220 -16.11 10.68 -10.08
N ALA A 221 -15.63 10.97 -11.29
CA ALA A 221 -16.32 10.60 -12.53
C ALA A 221 -16.46 9.07 -12.69
N ASP A 222 -15.41 8.32 -12.37
CA ASP A 222 -15.40 6.86 -12.43
C ASP A 222 -16.35 6.27 -11.37
N THR A 223 -16.32 6.76 -10.14
CA THR A 223 -17.27 6.37 -9.08
C THR A 223 -18.72 6.65 -9.49
N ALA A 224 -19.02 7.83 -10.04
CA ALA A 224 -20.36 8.16 -10.52
C ALA A 224 -20.82 7.22 -11.64
N THR A 225 -19.91 6.84 -12.54
CA THR A 225 -20.19 5.89 -13.62
C THR A 225 -20.52 4.50 -13.09
N LEU A 226 -19.71 3.99 -12.15
CA LEU A 226 -19.94 2.70 -11.50
C LEU A 226 -21.27 2.67 -10.74
N LEU A 227 -21.62 3.75 -10.04
CA LEU A 227 -22.91 3.87 -9.37
C LEU A 227 -24.09 3.84 -10.36
N ARG A 228 -24.00 4.56 -11.49
CA ARG A 228 -25.03 4.52 -12.53
C ARG A 228 -25.21 3.11 -13.09
N TRP A 229 -24.12 2.40 -13.36
CA TRP A 229 -24.19 1.01 -13.83
C TRP A 229 -24.79 0.06 -12.80
N ALA A 230 -24.44 0.21 -11.52
CA ALA A 230 -25.03 -0.58 -10.44
C ALA A 230 -26.55 -0.36 -10.32
N LEU A 231 -27.00 0.90 -10.38
CA LEU A 231 -28.42 1.25 -10.35
C LEU A 231 -29.17 0.74 -11.58
N ALA A 232 -28.57 0.84 -12.77
CA ALA A 232 -29.15 0.31 -14.01
C ALA A 232 -29.31 -1.22 -13.96
N ALA A 233 -28.27 -1.93 -13.50
CA ALA A 233 -28.33 -3.38 -13.31
C ALA A 233 -29.42 -3.78 -12.32
N MET A 234 -29.49 -3.11 -11.16
CA MET A 234 -30.52 -3.35 -10.16
C MET A 234 -31.93 -3.12 -10.73
N SER A 235 -32.11 -2.03 -11.47
CA SER A 235 -33.39 -1.71 -12.13
C SER A 235 -33.80 -2.75 -13.17
N TYR A 236 -32.82 -3.33 -13.90
CA TYR A 236 -33.06 -4.40 -14.86
C TYR A 236 -33.52 -5.68 -14.16
N PHE A 237 -32.83 -6.09 -13.09
CA PHE A 237 -33.22 -7.27 -12.31
C PHE A 237 -34.62 -7.15 -11.72
N PHE A 238 -34.99 -5.99 -11.16
CA PHE A 238 -36.34 -5.81 -10.63
C PHE A 238 -37.42 -5.90 -11.72
N ARG A 239 -37.17 -5.36 -12.91
CA ARG A 239 -38.11 -5.48 -14.05
C ARG A 239 -38.21 -6.91 -14.60
N ALA A 240 -37.13 -7.70 -14.49
CA ALA A 240 -37.14 -9.09 -14.94
C ALA A 240 -37.88 -10.04 -13.97
N LEU A 241 -38.12 -9.59 -12.73
CA LEU A 241 -38.81 -10.36 -11.68
C LEU A 241 -40.28 -9.95 -11.49
N SER A 242 -40.70 -8.80 -12.04
CA SER A 242 -42.07 -8.29 -12.05
C SER A 242 -42.83 -8.74 -13.29
#